data_AF-A0A926QFW8-F1
#
_entry.id   AF-A0A926QFW8-F1
#
_cell.length_a   1.000
_cell.length_b   1.000
_cell.length_c   1.000
_cell.angle_alpha   90.00
_cell.angle_beta   90.00
_cell.angle_gamma   90.00
#
_symmetry.space_group_name_H-M   'P 1'
#
loop_
_entity.id
_entity.type
_entity.pdbx_description
1 polymer ?
#
loop_
_entity_poly.entity_id
_entity_poly.type
_entity_poly.pdbx_seq_one_letter_code
_entity_poly.pdbx_strand_id
1 'polypeptide(L)'
;MLVAATREMHILAWPLTNPSGDAAAPAFTVDIPSIGSMVGWPDAEFGLSMAALDRRLGRVLDDRTMREIRWAVTEGETDAEVSWCPSIESTEAEAAFEAVCWQAWDLGDWAWPSASPGVGVFSQELLEERGLEVEHLAEVWAVKPGRASALARGVKVPTQEEVDAVLGLLPPGLGPEDVLTPVADDGAQVIALPTYKHDVVTLMGQMGTTEQRARTSLWERSGQAARQVSHAEPSEAAQARVQFALEQLLEETR
;
A
#
# COMPACT_ATOMS: atom_id res chain seq x y z
N MET A 1 0.36 -14.98 -3.59
CA MET A 1 1.68 -14.35 -3.82
C MET A 1 2.70 -14.82 -2.81
N LEU A 2 3.97 -14.81 -3.21
CA LEU A 2 5.13 -15.14 -2.38
C LEU A 2 5.95 -13.88 -2.15
N VAL A 3 6.25 -13.53 -0.90
CA VAL A 3 7.04 -12.32 -0.57
C VAL A 3 8.51 -12.58 -0.88
N ALA A 4 9.05 -11.85 -1.84
CA ALA A 4 10.41 -12.02 -2.32
C ALA A 4 11.42 -11.12 -1.60
N ALA A 5 11.00 -9.91 -1.25
CA ALA A 5 11.78 -8.99 -0.43
C ALA A 5 10.86 -8.06 0.36
N THR A 6 11.33 -7.62 1.52
CA THR A 6 10.66 -6.59 2.32
C THR A 6 11.42 -5.26 2.23
N ARG A 7 10.65 -4.17 2.20
CA ARG A 7 11.09 -2.79 2.37
C ARG A 7 10.21 -2.16 3.45
N GLU A 8 10.46 -0.90 3.79
CA GLU A 8 9.79 -0.25 4.93
C GLU A 8 8.27 -0.18 4.79
N MET A 9 7.75 0.23 3.64
CA MET A 9 6.29 0.41 3.40
C MET A 9 5.72 -0.47 2.28
N HIS A 10 6.58 -1.23 1.60
CA HIS A 10 6.18 -2.11 0.52
C HIS A 10 6.99 -3.40 0.54
N ILE A 11 6.54 -4.37 -0.23
CA ILE A 11 7.24 -5.62 -0.48
C ILE A 11 7.40 -5.81 -1.99
N LEU A 12 8.37 -6.64 -2.37
CA LEU A 12 8.42 -7.25 -3.69
C LEU A 12 7.84 -8.65 -3.58
N ALA A 13 7.02 -9.04 -4.55
CA ALA A 13 6.33 -10.31 -4.51
C ALA A 13 6.27 -10.99 -5.87
N TRP A 14 6.27 -12.32 -5.84
CA TRP A 14 5.97 -13.14 -7.01
C TRP A 14 4.51 -13.57 -6.98
N PRO A 15 3.75 -13.39 -8.07
CA PRO A 15 2.42 -13.92 -8.19
C PRO A 15 2.41 -15.43 -7.99
N LEU A 16 1.33 -15.93 -7.38
CA LEU A 16 1.07 -17.35 -7.25
C LEU A 16 -0.29 -17.64 -7.88
N THR A 17 -0.34 -18.57 -8.81
CA THR A 17 -1.59 -19.04 -9.44
C THR A 17 -1.83 -20.51 -9.15
N ASN A 18 -3.05 -20.97 -9.39
CA ASN A 18 -3.34 -22.39 -9.44
C ASN A 18 -2.49 -23.06 -10.56
N PRO A 19 -2.16 -24.36 -10.44
CA PRO A 19 -1.52 -25.11 -11.50
C PRO A 19 -2.31 -25.04 -12.81
N SER A 20 -1.62 -24.76 -13.91
CA SER A 20 -2.16 -24.75 -15.27
C SER A 20 -1.25 -25.53 -16.21
N GLY A 21 -1.82 -26.15 -17.25
CA GLY A 21 -1.06 -26.74 -18.34
C GLY A 21 -0.36 -25.70 -19.21
N ASP A 22 -0.78 -24.43 -19.12
CA ASP A 22 -0.23 -23.30 -19.87
C ASP A 22 0.89 -22.59 -19.10
N ALA A 23 1.21 -23.03 -17.87
CA ALA A 23 2.34 -22.48 -17.13
C ALA A 23 3.66 -22.96 -17.76
N ALA A 24 4.53 -22.02 -18.13
CA ALA A 24 5.81 -22.30 -18.76
C ALA A 24 6.97 -21.73 -17.96
N ALA A 25 8.17 -22.31 -18.12
CA ALA A 25 9.40 -21.73 -17.57
C ALA A 25 9.54 -20.25 -18.01
N PRO A 26 9.99 -19.33 -17.13
CA PRO A 26 10.60 -19.60 -15.84
C PRO A 26 9.60 -19.62 -14.66
N ALA A 27 8.34 -19.99 -14.89
CA ALA A 27 7.46 -20.35 -13.78
C ALA A 27 7.94 -21.65 -13.10
N PHE A 28 7.65 -21.80 -11.81
CA PHE A 28 8.01 -22.99 -11.03
C PHE A 28 6.87 -23.43 -10.12
N THR A 29 6.83 -24.71 -9.74
CA THR A 29 5.85 -25.22 -8.80
C THR A 29 6.37 -25.17 -7.37
N VAL A 30 5.48 -24.80 -6.45
CA VAL A 30 5.77 -24.75 -5.01
C VAL A 30 4.59 -25.29 -4.21
N ASP A 31 4.87 -26.12 -3.22
CA ASP A 31 3.86 -26.65 -2.31
C ASP A 31 3.67 -25.72 -1.11
N ILE A 32 2.43 -25.28 -0.91
CA ILE A 32 2.06 -24.43 0.22
C ILE A 32 1.29 -25.27 1.25
N PRO A 33 1.74 -25.33 2.52
CA PRO A 33 1.02 -26.04 3.57
C PRO A 33 -0.46 -25.64 3.62
N SER A 34 -1.35 -26.63 3.68
CA SER A 34 -2.81 -26.48 3.75
C SER A 34 -3.50 -25.87 2.52
N ILE A 35 -2.77 -25.55 1.45
CA ILE A 35 -3.33 -25.05 0.18
C ILE A 35 -3.05 -26.04 -0.96
N GLY A 36 -1.83 -26.59 -1.02
CA GLY A 36 -1.39 -27.50 -2.08
C GLY A 36 -0.39 -26.86 -3.04
N SER A 37 -0.17 -27.53 -4.17
CA SER A 37 0.76 -27.07 -5.21
C SER A 37 0.22 -25.82 -5.90
N MET A 38 1.09 -24.82 -6.05
CA MET A 38 0.85 -23.56 -6.74
C MET A 38 1.96 -23.31 -7.76
N VAL A 39 1.72 -22.42 -8.71
CA VAL A 39 2.72 -21.96 -9.69
C VAL A 39 3.18 -20.55 -9.31
N GLY A 40 4.49 -20.37 -9.12
CA GLY A 40 5.14 -19.10 -8.90
C GLY A 40 5.69 -18.51 -10.18
N TRP A 41 5.49 -17.20 -10.35
CA TRP A 41 5.86 -16.44 -11.54
C TRP A 41 6.91 -15.38 -11.18
N PRO A 42 8.20 -15.76 -11.07
CA PRO A 42 9.24 -14.83 -10.62
C PRO A 42 9.50 -13.69 -11.61
N ASP A 43 9.23 -13.90 -12.90
CA ASP A 43 9.41 -12.89 -13.96
C ASP A 43 8.26 -11.85 -14.01
N ALA A 44 7.19 -12.10 -13.26
CA ALA A 44 6.11 -11.15 -13.01
C ALA A 44 6.23 -10.49 -11.62
N GLU A 45 7.46 -10.28 -11.13
CA GLU A 45 7.70 -9.61 -9.85
C GLU A 45 7.07 -8.22 -9.82
N PHE A 46 6.32 -7.94 -8.76
CA PHE A 46 5.64 -6.66 -8.58
C PHE A 46 5.80 -6.12 -7.15
N GLY A 47 5.62 -4.80 -7.01
CA GLY A 47 5.58 -4.12 -5.72
C GLY A 47 4.17 -4.14 -5.14
N LEU A 48 4.06 -4.32 -3.82
CA LEU A 48 2.78 -4.24 -3.11
C LEU A 48 2.94 -3.48 -1.79
N SER A 49 2.00 -2.62 -1.46
CA SER A 49 1.97 -1.96 -0.14
C SER A 49 1.88 -3.01 0.98
N MET A 50 2.63 -2.79 2.07
CA MET A 50 2.50 -3.65 3.26
C MET A 50 1.06 -3.69 3.80
N ALA A 51 0.31 -2.59 3.64
CA ALA A 51 -1.08 -2.49 4.10
C ALA A 51 -2.02 -3.47 3.38
N ALA A 52 -1.62 -3.99 2.22
CA ALA A 52 -2.42 -4.94 1.45
C ALA A 52 -2.40 -6.32 2.10
N LEU A 53 -1.33 -6.65 2.82
CA LEU A 53 -1.12 -7.95 3.44
C LEU A 53 -2.06 -8.15 4.62
N ASP A 54 -2.57 -9.38 4.73
CA ASP A 54 -3.42 -9.81 5.83
C ASP A 54 -2.69 -10.78 6.75
N ARG A 55 -2.50 -12.01 6.27
CA ARG A 55 -1.89 -13.08 7.07
C ARG A 55 -0.75 -13.76 6.34
N ARG A 56 0.26 -14.15 7.12
CA ARG A 56 1.31 -15.05 6.64
C ARG A 56 0.82 -16.49 6.64
N LEU A 57 0.86 -17.14 5.48
CA LEU A 57 0.45 -18.53 5.32
C LEU A 57 1.58 -19.53 5.63
N GLY A 58 2.84 -19.13 5.50
CA GLY A 58 3.99 -19.97 5.82
C GLY A 58 5.31 -19.38 5.34
N ARG A 59 6.36 -20.21 5.38
CA ARG A 59 7.63 -20.01 4.68
C ARG A 59 7.82 -21.20 3.76
N VAL A 60 7.70 -20.98 2.46
CA VAL A 60 7.76 -22.05 1.46
C VAL A 60 9.12 -22.13 0.77
N LEU A 61 9.83 -21.01 0.69
CA LEU A 61 11.20 -20.91 0.17
C LEU A 61 12.08 -20.19 1.20
N ASP A 62 13.35 -20.58 1.25
CA ASP A 62 14.36 -19.85 1.99
C ASP A 62 15.04 -18.78 1.12
N ASP A 63 15.78 -17.88 1.76
CA ASP A 63 16.35 -16.71 1.10
C ASP A 63 17.49 -17.08 0.12
N ARG A 64 18.05 -18.29 0.24
CA ARG A 64 19.05 -18.80 -0.70
C ARG A 64 18.33 -19.26 -1.98
N THR A 65 17.33 -20.13 -1.87
CA THR A 65 16.55 -20.62 -3.01
C THR A 65 15.89 -19.48 -3.76
N MET A 66 15.35 -18.48 -3.05
CA MET A 66 14.79 -17.27 -3.67
C MET A 66 15.81 -16.49 -4.52
N ARG A 67 17.06 -16.38 -4.06
CA ARG A 67 18.12 -15.71 -4.83
C ARG A 67 18.56 -16.55 -6.03
N GLU A 68 18.64 -17.87 -5.86
CA GLU A 68 18.97 -18.80 -6.95
C GLU A 68 17.92 -18.75 -8.06
N ILE A 69 16.63 -18.75 -7.73
CA ILE A 69 15.53 -18.58 -8.70
C ILE A 69 15.64 -17.23 -9.41
N ARG A 70 15.88 -16.13 -8.68
CA ARG A 70 16.01 -14.80 -9.28
C ARG A 70 17.19 -14.73 -10.26
N TRP A 71 18.31 -15.33 -9.88
CA TRP A 71 19.50 -15.44 -10.75
C TRP A 71 19.18 -16.26 -12.01
N ALA A 72 18.60 -17.45 -11.81
CA ALA A 72 18.15 -18.35 -12.87
C ALA A 72 17.27 -17.64 -13.91
N VAL A 73 16.23 -16.93 -13.46
CA VAL A 73 15.34 -16.14 -14.32
C VAL A 73 16.10 -15.06 -15.09
N THR A 74 17.03 -14.36 -14.43
CA THR A 74 17.79 -13.25 -15.04
C THR A 74 18.77 -13.72 -16.10
N GLU A 75 19.47 -14.83 -15.84
CA GLU A 75 20.50 -15.38 -16.74
C GLU A 75 19.92 -16.39 -17.76
N GLY A 76 18.64 -16.76 -17.64
CA GLY A 76 18.02 -17.81 -18.46
C GLY A 76 18.51 -19.22 -18.14
N GLU A 77 19.06 -19.43 -16.95
CA GLU A 77 19.54 -20.72 -16.44
C GLU A 77 18.47 -21.34 -15.52
N THR A 78 18.30 -22.66 -15.47
CA THR A 78 17.29 -23.33 -14.62
C THR A 78 17.91 -24.23 -13.55
N ASP A 79 19.10 -23.84 -13.06
CA ASP A 79 19.89 -24.64 -12.12
C ASP A 79 19.44 -24.55 -10.65
N ALA A 80 18.47 -23.69 -10.34
CA ALA A 80 17.93 -23.59 -8.98
C ALA A 80 17.20 -24.89 -8.57
N GLU A 81 17.30 -25.28 -7.30
CA GLU A 81 16.65 -26.48 -6.72
C GLU A 81 15.13 -26.29 -6.57
N VAL A 82 14.42 -26.08 -7.68
CA VAL A 82 12.96 -26.01 -7.77
C VAL A 82 12.44 -26.83 -8.94
N SER A 83 11.16 -27.19 -8.86
CA SER A 83 10.46 -27.86 -9.95
C SER A 83 9.98 -26.83 -10.97
N TRP A 84 10.81 -26.50 -11.95
CA TRP A 84 10.41 -25.61 -13.04
C TRP A 84 9.25 -26.17 -13.86
N CYS A 85 8.36 -25.29 -14.29
CA CYS A 85 7.36 -25.63 -15.30
C CYS A 85 8.06 -25.99 -16.63
N PRO A 86 7.41 -26.76 -17.52
CA PRO A 86 8.00 -27.11 -18.81
C PRO A 86 8.36 -25.86 -19.64
N SER A 87 9.46 -25.90 -20.38
CA SER A 87 9.79 -24.86 -21.37
C SER A 87 8.92 -25.03 -22.60
N ILE A 88 7.77 -24.34 -22.62
CA ILE A 88 6.78 -24.38 -23.70
C ILE A 88 6.77 -23.00 -24.37
N GLU A 89 6.97 -22.98 -25.69
CA GLU A 89 6.70 -21.80 -26.53
C GLU A 89 5.34 -22.00 -27.20
N SER A 90 4.30 -21.39 -26.65
CA SER A 90 2.95 -21.39 -27.25
C SER A 90 2.20 -20.10 -26.95
N THR A 91 1.20 -19.79 -27.79
CA THR A 91 0.31 -18.64 -27.62
C THR A 91 -0.43 -18.70 -26.28
N GLU A 92 -0.79 -19.90 -25.82
CA GLU A 92 -1.47 -20.11 -24.55
C GLU A 92 -0.56 -19.80 -23.36
N ALA A 93 0.72 -20.17 -23.43
CA ALA A 93 1.70 -19.87 -22.39
C ALA A 93 1.97 -18.35 -22.28
N GLU A 94 2.10 -17.67 -23.42
CA GLU A 94 2.22 -16.21 -23.47
C GLU A 94 1.00 -15.51 -22.86
N ALA A 95 -0.21 -15.95 -23.24
CA ALA A 95 -1.45 -15.40 -22.70
C ALA A 95 -1.60 -15.65 -21.18
N ALA A 96 -1.16 -16.81 -20.69
CA ALA A 96 -1.16 -17.12 -19.27
C ALA A 96 -0.21 -16.17 -18.50
N PHE A 97 0.99 -15.93 -19.01
CA PHE A 97 1.93 -14.98 -18.42
C PHE A 97 1.37 -13.54 -18.45
N GLU A 98 0.82 -13.09 -19.58
CA GLU A 98 0.23 -11.76 -19.68
C GLU A 98 -0.90 -11.56 -18.67
N ALA A 99 -1.79 -12.55 -18.51
CA ALA A 99 -2.87 -12.51 -17.53
C ALA A 99 -2.35 -12.42 -16.09
N VAL A 100 -1.23 -13.07 -15.77
CA VAL A 100 -0.57 -12.97 -14.47
C VAL A 100 -0.01 -11.57 -14.26
N CYS A 101 0.66 -11.01 -15.26
CA CYS A 101 1.19 -9.64 -15.19
C CYS A 101 0.08 -8.62 -14.96
N TRP A 102 -1.04 -8.72 -15.68
CA TRP A 102 -2.21 -7.85 -15.47
C TRP A 102 -2.76 -7.93 -14.04
N GLN A 103 -2.90 -9.15 -13.49
CA GLN A 103 -3.34 -9.32 -12.11
C GLN A 103 -2.32 -8.79 -11.09
N ALA A 104 -1.03 -8.95 -11.37
CA ALA A 104 0.04 -8.42 -10.53
C ALA A 104 0.03 -6.88 -10.51
N TRP A 105 -0.18 -6.25 -11.67
CA TRP A 105 -0.34 -4.80 -11.77
C TRP A 105 -1.58 -4.30 -11.05
N ASP A 106 -2.74 -4.94 -11.24
CA ASP A 106 -3.99 -4.57 -10.55
C ASP A 106 -3.84 -4.67 -9.02
N LEU A 107 -3.20 -5.73 -8.53
CA LEU A 107 -2.88 -5.86 -7.11
C LEU A 107 -1.89 -4.79 -6.63
N GLY A 108 -0.87 -4.48 -7.43
CA GLY A 108 0.15 -3.48 -7.12
C GLY A 108 -0.35 -2.04 -7.14
N ASP A 109 -1.41 -1.76 -7.90
CA ASP A 109 -2.06 -0.44 -7.96
C ASP A 109 -2.75 -0.08 -6.64
N TRP A 110 -3.20 -1.10 -5.88
CA TRP A 110 -3.70 -0.87 -4.54
C TRP A 110 -2.55 -0.49 -3.59
N ALA A 111 -2.60 0.74 -3.09
CA ALA A 111 -1.66 1.23 -2.08
C ALA A 111 -2.36 2.03 -0.99
N TRP A 112 -1.86 1.88 0.23
CA TRP A 112 -2.06 2.84 1.30
C TRP A 112 -0.76 2.96 2.10
N PRO A 113 -0.30 4.17 2.45
CA PRO A 113 -0.80 5.48 2.00
C PRO A 113 -0.64 5.69 0.48
N SER A 114 -1.48 6.56 -0.12
CA SER A 114 -1.40 6.93 -1.54
C SER A 114 -1.60 8.43 -1.73
N ALA A 115 -1.18 8.97 -2.89
CA ALA A 115 -1.42 10.35 -3.32
C ALA A 115 -2.83 10.55 -3.92
N SER A 116 -3.82 9.81 -3.43
CA SER A 116 -5.18 9.85 -3.97
C SER A 116 -6.07 10.79 -3.14
N PRO A 117 -7.06 11.47 -3.75
CA PRO A 117 -8.02 12.28 -3.02
C PRO A 117 -8.69 11.53 -1.88
N GLY A 118 -8.67 12.14 -0.69
CA GLY A 118 -9.23 11.52 0.48
C GLY A 118 -8.39 10.41 1.14
N VAL A 119 -7.14 10.26 0.69
CA VAL A 119 -6.11 9.44 1.33
C VAL A 119 -4.84 10.26 1.55
N GLY A 120 -4.33 10.88 0.49
CA GLY A 120 -3.12 11.71 0.52
C GLY A 120 -3.35 13.09 1.12
N VAL A 121 -2.28 13.76 1.48
CA VAL A 121 -2.28 15.14 2.00
C VAL A 121 -1.69 16.09 0.97
N PHE A 122 -1.97 17.39 1.06
CA PHE A 122 -1.34 18.34 0.14
C PHE A 122 0.18 18.31 0.27
N SER A 123 0.87 18.37 -0.87
CA SER A 123 2.32 18.54 -0.93
C SER A 123 2.70 19.90 -0.34
N GLN A 124 3.37 19.91 0.82
CA GLN A 124 3.84 21.15 1.44
C GLN A 124 4.83 21.88 0.52
N GLU A 125 5.74 21.14 -0.11
CA GLU A 125 6.69 21.66 -1.08
C GLU A 125 5.98 22.38 -2.23
N LEU A 126 4.96 21.76 -2.83
CA LEU A 126 4.19 22.40 -3.90
C LEU A 126 3.47 23.66 -3.40
N LEU A 127 2.80 23.60 -2.24
CA LEU A 127 2.09 24.76 -1.70
C LEU A 127 3.05 25.93 -1.46
N GLU A 128 4.23 25.67 -0.90
CA GLU A 128 5.28 26.66 -0.65
C GLU A 128 5.87 27.22 -1.96
N GLU A 129 6.23 26.36 -2.91
CA GLU A 129 6.76 26.76 -4.23
C GLU A 129 5.79 27.65 -5.02
N ARG A 130 4.49 27.43 -4.83
CA ARG A 130 3.42 28.19 -5.50
C ARG A 130 2.97 29.41 -4.71
N GLY A 131 3.55 29.67 -3.54
CA GLY A 131 3.19 30.80 -2.68
C GLY A 131 1.74 30.73 -2.19
N LEU A 132 1.21 29.52 -2.01
CA LEU A 132 -0.16 29.29 -1.56
C LEU A 132 -0.21 29.35 -0.03
N GLU A 133 -0.30 30.57 0.49
CA GLU A 133 -0.38 30.84 1.92
C GLU A 133 -1.69 30.36 2.55
N VAL A 134 -1.64 29.99 3.83
CA VAL A 134 -2.80 29.46 4.59
C VAL A 134 -4.01 30.40 4.56
N GLU A 135 -3.78 31.71 4.59
CA GLU A 135 -4.83 32.72 4.55
C GLU A 135 -5.56 32.70 3.21
N HIS A 136 -4.81 32.63 2.11
CA HIS A 136 -5.38 32.52 0.76
C HIS A 136 -6.12 31.19 0.57
N LEU A 137 -5.54 30.09 1.03
CA LEU A 137 -6.16 28.77 0.96
C LEU A 137 -7.45 28.68 1.80
N ALA A 138 -7.52 29.37 2.94
CA ALA A 138 -8.74 29.43 3.74
C ALA A 138 -9.90 30.11 3.00
N GLU A 139 -9.61 31.16 2.23
CA GLU A 139 -10.59 31.83 1.37
C GLU A 139 -11.02 30.92 0.21
N VAL A 140 -10.05 30.29 -0.48
CA VAL A 140 -10.27 29.42 -1.63
C VAL A 140 -11.13 28.20 -1.25
N TRP A 141 -10.82 27.55 -0.13
CA TRP A 141 -11.57 26.39 0.35
C TRP A 141 -12.87 26.77 1.07
N ALA A 142 -13.09 28.06 1.37
CA ALA A 142 -14.20 28.55 2.19
C ALA A 142 -14.32 27.82 3.55
N VAL A 143 -13.17 27.50 4.17
CA VAL A 143 -13.10 26.78 5.45
C VAL A 143 -12.62 27.67 6.59
N LYS A 144 -12.84 27.21 7.83
CA LYS A 144 -12.28 27.88 9.01
C LYS A 144 -10.75 27.88 8.97
N PRO A 145 -10.07 28.93 9.45
CA PRO A 145 -8.60 29.01 9.45
C PRO A 145 -7.90 27.80 10.07
N GLY A 146 -8.48 27.21 11.11
CA GLY A 146 -7.94 25.99 11.73
C GLY A 146 -7.93 24.77 10.81
N ARG A 147 -8.93 24.61 9.94
CA ARG A 147 -8.96 23.52 8.93
C ARG A 147 -7.97 23.81 7.81
N ALA A 148 -7.93 25.04 7.31
CA ALA A 148 -6.96 25.44 6.29
C ALA A 148 -5.51 25.19 6.76
N SER A 149 -5.20 25.59 8.00
CA SER A 149 -3.89 25.32 8.59
C SER A 149 -3.60 23.82 8.75
N ALA A 150 -4.60 23.01 9.11
CA ALA A 150 -4.44 21.57 9.23
C ALA A 150 -4.19 20.88 7.86
N LEU A 151 -4.90 21.31 6.82
CA LEU A 151 -4.72 20.85 5.45
C LEU A 151 -3.34 21.24 4.91
N ALA A 152 -2.95 22.51 5.07
CA ALA A 152 -1.65 23.01 4.62
C ALA A 152 -0.47 22.32 5.32
N ARG A 153 -0.62 21.97 6.61
CA ARG A 153 0.38 21.20 7.37
C ARG A 153 0.36 19.70 7.09
N GLY A 154 -0.54 19.22 6.23
CA GLY A 154 -0.68 17.79 5.95
C GLY A 154 -1.02 16.93 7.16
N VAL A 155 -1.77 17.46 8.14
CA VAL A 155 -2.28 16.69 9.30
C VAL A 155 -3.77 16.39 9.18
N LYS A 156 -4.36 16.73 8.04
CA LYS A 156 -5.75 16.53 7.65
C LYS A 156 -5.78 16.20 6.17
N VAL A 157 -6.64 15.28 5.80
CA VAL A 157 -6.82 14.88 4.40
C VAL A 157 -7.86 15.78 3.72
N PRO A 158 -7.56 16.31 2.51
CA PRO A 158 -8.50 17.12 1.75
C PRO A 158 -9.64 16.29 1.16
N THR A 159 -10.79 16.96 0.96
CA THR A 159 -11.88 16.45 0.14
C THR A 159 -11.56 16.61 -1.35
N GLN A 160 -12.33 15.95 -2.23
CA GLN A 160 -12.19 16.14 -3.67
C GLN A 160 -12.38 17.62 -4.06
N GLU A 161 -13.37 18.30 -3.48
CA GLU A 161 -13.64 19.71 -3.75
C GLU A 161 -12.46 20.62 -3.36
N GLU A 162 -11.79 20.33 -2.24
CA GLU A 162 -10.61 21.07 -1.81
C GLU A 162 -9.41 20.84 -2.74
N VAL A 163 -9.25 19.62 -3.26
CA VAL A 163 -8.23 19.29 -4.28
C VAL A 163 -8.52 20.01 -5.58
N ASP A 164 -9.75 19.95 -6.08
CA ASP A 164 -10.18 20.62 -7.31
C ASP A 164 -9.98 22.14 -7.22
N ALA A 165 -10.24 22.73 -6.05
CA ALA A 165 -10.01 24.15 -5.80
C ALA A 165 -8.52 24.53 -5.92
N VAL A 166 -7.60 23.70 -5.40
CA VAL A 166 -6.15 23.92 -5.55
C VAL A 166 -5.73 23.74 -7.00
N LEU A 167 -6.20 22.69 -7.68
CA LEU A 167 -5.90 22.46 -9.10
C LEU A 167 -6.36 23.64 -9.97
N GLY A 168 -7.48 24.29 -9.63
CA GLY A 168 -7.97 25.49 -10.29
C GLY A 168 -7.06 26.72 -10.16
N LEU A 169 -6.14 26.74 -9.19
CA LEU A 169 -5.13 27.79 -9.03
C LEU A 169 -3.83 27.51 -9.80
N LEU A 170 -3.67 26.29 -10.30
CA LEU A 170 -2.43 25.82 -10.90
C LEU A 170 -2.52 25.78 -12.44
N PRO A 171 -1.37 25.68 -13.15
CA PRO A 171 -1.37 25.53 -14.59
C PRO A 171 -2.21 24.32 -15.04
N PRO A 172 -2.88 24.41 -16.19
CA PRO A 172 -3.66 23.30 -16.72
C PRO A 172 -2.75 22.10 -17.03
N GLY A 173 -3.28 20.89 -16.80
CA GLY A 173 -2.57 19.63 -17.07
C GLY A 173 -2.03 18.91 -15.83
N LEU A 174 -2.16 19.50 -14.64
CA LEU A 174 -1.89 18.82 -13.38
C LEU A 174 -3.11 18.03 -12.90
N GLY A 175 -2.85 16.85 -12.33
CA GLY A 175 -3.82 15.98 -11.69
C GLY A 175 -3.70 15.97 -10.16
N PRO A 176 -4.63 15.30 -9.45
CA PRO A 176 -4.57 15.15 -8.00
C PRO A 176 -3.24 14.60 -7.47
N GLU A 177 -2.63 13.67 -8.21
CA GLU A 177 -1.33 13.05 -7.89
C GLU A 177 -0.16 14.04 -7.91
N ASP A 178 -0.29 15.18 -8.61
CA ASP A 178 0.73 16.23 -8.65
C ASP A 178 0.64 17.18 -7.44
N VAL A 179 -0.53 17.22 -6.76
CA VAL A 179 -0.79 18.12 -5.63
C VAL A 179 -0.89 17.41 -4.29
N LEU A 180 -1.06 16.08 -4.32
CA LEU A 180 -1.12 15.24 -3.15
C LEU A 180 0.16 14.42 -2.98
N THR A 181 0.48 14.13 -1.74
CA THR A 181 1.56 13.22 -1.36
C THR A 181 1.02 12.17 -0.40
N PRO A 182 1.54 10.93 -0.44
CA PRO A 182 1.21 9.93 0.56
C PRO A 182 1.68 10.40 1.94
N VAL A 183 0.88 10.12 2.98
CA VAL A 183 1.34 10.36 4.36
C VAL A 183 2.51 9.43 4.68
N ALA A 184 3.56 9.96 5.32
CA ALA A 184 4.83 9.24 5.53
C ALA A 184 5.33 9.30 6.98
N ASP A 185 4.47 9.62 7.94
CA ASP A 185 4.84 9.67 9.36
C ASP A 185 4.82 8.28 10.04
N ASP A 186 5.39 8.20 11.25
CA ASP A 186 5.45 6.96 12.04
C ASP A 186 4.06 6.33 12.26
N GLY A 187 3.00 7.14 12.34
CA GLY A 187 1.63 6.64 12.51
C GLY A 187 1.16 5.89 11.27
N ALA A 188 1.39 6.47 10.10
CA ALA A 188 1.10 5.83 8.82
C ALA A 188 1.90 4.53 8.64
N GLN A 189 3.19 4.53 9.03
CA GLN A 189 4.02 3.33 9.00
C GLN A 189 3.47 2.21 9.87
N VAL A 190 3.09 2.54 11.12
CA VAL A 190 2.50 1.57 12.05
C VAL A 190 1.18 1.02 11.51
N ILE A 191 0.29 1.89 11.02
CA ILE A 191 -1.01 1.47 10.48
C ILE A 191 -0.82 0.53 9.28
N ALA A 192 0.18 0.76 8.43
CA ALA A 192 0.46 -0.09 7.27
C ALA A 192 0.95 -1.51 7.63
N LEU A 193 1.31 -1.78 8.89
CA LEU A 193 1.75 -3.11 9.30
C LEU A 193 0.60 -4.14 9.15
N PRO A 194 0.90 -5.37 8.67
CA PRO A 194 -0.12 -6.42 8.50
C PRO A 194 -0.84 -6.79 9.81
N THR A 195 -0.20 -6.58 10.96
CA THR A 195 -0.77 -6.86 12.29
C THR A 195 -2.05 -6.08 12.57
N TYR A 196 -2.24 -4.90 11.95
CA TYR A 196 -3.45 -4.09 12.11
C TYR A 196 -4.53 -4.41 11.06
N LYS A 197 -4.27 -5.28 10.08
CA LYS A 197 -5.20 -5.54 8.97
C LYS A 197 -6.58 -5.96 9.47
N HIS A 198 -6.64 -6.90 10.42
CA HIS A 198 -7.90 -7.43 10.92
C HIS A 198 -8.79 -6.35 11.54
N ASP A 199 -8.21 -5.50 12.39
CA ASP A 199 -8.94 -4.44 13.08
C ASP A 199 -9.34 -3.32 12.11
N VAL A 200 -8.47 -2.98 11.16
CA VAL A 200 -8.79 -2.03 10.08
C VAL A 200 -9.94 -2.54 9.21
N VAL A 201 -9.95 -3.83 8.85
CA VAL A 201 -11.06 -4.44 8.09
C VAL A 201 -12.35 -4.43 8.90
N THR A 202 -12.27 -4.65 10.21
CA THR A 202 -13.41 -4.53 11.12
C THR A 202 -13.94 -3.09 11.16
N LEU A 203 -13.05 -2.10 11.32
CA LEU A 203 -13.39 -0.68 11.30
C LEU A 203 -14.01 -0.27 9.96
N MET A 204 -13.42 -0.72 8.84
CA MET A 204 -13.97 -0.53 7.49
C MET A 204 -15.42 -1.03 7.40
N GLY A 205 -15.69 -2.22 7.92
CA GLY A 205 -17.03 -2.81 7.95
C GLY A 205 -18.02 -1.98 8.78
N GLN A 206 -17.60 -1.47 9.94
CA GLN A 206 -18.45 -0.63 10.80
C GLN A 206 -18.71 0.76 10.21
N MET A 207 -17.71 1.35 9.56
CA MET A 207 -17.82 2.68 8.93
C MET A 207 -18.55 2.65 7.58
N GLY A 208 -18.73 1.47 6.96
CA GLY A 208 -19.31 1.34 5.62
C GLY A 208 -18.49 2.05 4.54
N THR A 209 -17.16 1.99 4.63
CA THR A 209 -16.23 2.70 3.72
C THR A 209 -15.18 1.76 3.13
N THR A 210 -14.20 2.29 2.38
CA THR A 210 -13.08 1.49 1.85
C THR A 210 -11.98 1.30 2.88
N GLU A 211 -11.15 0.27 2.73
CA GLU A 211 -10.02 0.04 3.64
C GLU A 211 -9.09 1.27 3.71
N GLN A 212 -8.78 1.89 2.56
CA GLN A 212 -7.96 3.10 2.49
C GLN A 212 -8.57 4.22 3.34
N ARG A 213 -9.89 4.44 3.28
CA ARG A 213 -10.58 5.48 4.07
C ARG A 213 -10.62 5.15 5.56
N ALA A 214 -10.78 3.89 5.93
CA ALA A 214 -10.71 3.46 7.32
C ALA A 214 -9.30 3.70 7.90
N ARG A 215 -8.25 3.33 7.17
CA ARG A 215 -6.84 3.59 7.55
C ARG A 215 -6.55 5.08 7.66
N THR A 216 -7.02 5.89 6.72
CA THR A 216 -6.88 7.36 6.75
C THR A 216 -7.59 7.96 7.97
N SER A 217 -8.79 7.49 8.30
CA SER A 217 -9.53 7.97 9.47
C SER A 217 -8.82 7.61 10.78
N LEU A 218 -8.26 6.39 10.84
CA LEU A 218 -7.40 5.95 11.94
C LEU A 218 -6.15 6.82 12.07
N TRP A 219 -5.47 7.12 10.94
CA TRP A 219 -4.30 7.99 10.92
C TRP A 219 -4.62 9.39 11.46
N GLU A 220 -5.68 10.05 10.95
CA GLU A 220 -6.10 11.37 11.43
C GLU A 220 -6.42 11.37 12.94
N ARG A 221 -7.06 10.31 13.44
CA ARG A 221 -7.39 10.17 14.87
C ARG A 221 -6.12 9.93 15.70
N SER A 222 -5.17 9.14 15.21
CA SER A 222 -3.90 8.87 15.90
C SER A 222 -3.05 10.13 16.07
N GLY A 223 -3.07 11.04 15.09
CA GLY A 223 -2.41 12.35 15.18
C GLY A 223 -2.99 13.24 16.29
N GLN A 224 -4.28 13.12 16.59
CA GLN A 224 -4.92 13.83 17.71
C GLN A 224 -4.56 13.22 19.07
N ALA A 225 -4.45 11.90 19.12
CA ALA A 225 -4.05 11.15 20.32
C ALA A 225 -2.59 11.40 20.75
N ALA A 226 -1.75 11.95 19.86
CA ALA A 226 -0.35 12.27 20.16
C ALA A 226 -0.13 13.20 21.35
N ARG A 227 -1.16 13.96 21.73
CA ARG A 227 -1.11 14.88 22.88
C ARG A 227 -1.25 14.16 24.23
N GLN A 228 -1.58 12.87 24.24
CA GLN A 228 -1.89 12.10 25.45
C GLN A 228 -0.81 11.07 25.85
N VAL A 229 0.09 10.71 24.94
CA VAL A 229 1.15 9.71 25.20
C VAL A 229 2.50 10.43 25.32
N SER A 230 2.94 10.67 26.55
CA SER A 230 4.27 11.24 26.85
C SER A 230 5.10 10.21 27.60
N HIS A 231 6.37 10.02 27.18
CA HIS A 231 7.42 9.17 27.80
C HIS A 231 7.64 7.74 27.25
N ALA A 232 7.59 7.53 25.93
CA ALA A 232 8.05 6.28 25.29
C ALA A 232 9.01 6.56 24.11
N GLU A 233 9.76 5.54 23.68
CA GLU A 233 10.54 5.59 22.44
C GLU A 233 9.62 5.94 21.24
N PRO A 234 10.10 6.65 20.19
CA PRO A 234 9.23 7.17 19.11
C PRO A 234 8.33 6.10 18.47
N SER A 235 8.86 4.89 18.25
CA SER A 235 8.12 3.76 17.67
C SER A 235 7.05 3.21 18.61
N GLU A 236 7.33 3.09 19.90
CA GLU A 236 6.36 2.62 20.91
C GLU A 236 5.26 3.67 21.11
N ALA A 237 5.63 4.95 21.11
CA ALA A 237 4.66 6.04 21.18
C ALA A 237 3.73 6.04 19.97
N ALA A 238 4.25 5.79 18.75
CA ALA A 238 3.43 5.68 17.54
C ALA A 238 2.44 4.51 17.63
N GLN A 239 2.90 3.33 18.05
CA GLN A 239 2.03 2.17 18.26
C GLN A 239 0.95 2.44 19.30
N ALA A 240 1.29 3.04 20.44
CA ALA A 240 0.32 3.37 21.49
C ALA A 240 -0.75 4.36 20.99
N ARG A 241 -0.35 5.38 20.20
CA ARG A 241 -1.31 6.35 19.62
C ARG A 241 -2.26 5.69 18.63
N VAL A 242 -1.74 4.83 17.76
CA VAL A 242 -2.55 4.11 16.76
C VAL A 242 -3.52 3.16 17.46
N GLN A 243 -3.04 2.39 18.44
CA GLN A 243 -3.87 1.47 19.21
C GLN A 243 -5.01 2.21 19.93
N PHE A 244 -4.70 3.29 20.63
CA PHE A 244 -5.70 4.11 21.31
C PHE A 244 -6.74 4.68 20.33
N ALA A 245 -6.29 5.22 19.20
CA ALA A 245 -7.18 5.77 18.18
C ALA A 245 -8.09 4.70 17.56
N LEU A 246 -7.57 3.49 17.37
CA LEU A 246 -8.31 2.34 16.85
C LEU A 246 -9.41 1.91 17.82
N GLU A 247 -9.08 1.78 19.12
CA GLU A 247 -10.05 1.44 20.16
C GLU A 247 -11.20 2.46 20.22
N GLN A 248 -10.86 3.76 20.23
CA GLN A 248 -11.88 4.81 20.22
C GLN A 248 -12.79 4.74 19.00
N LEU A 249 -12.22 4.57 17.79
CA LEU A 249 -13.01 4.51 16.57
C LEU A 249 -13.94 3.29 16.58
N LEU A 250 -13.44 2.12 16.99
CA LEU A 250 -14.24 0.89 17.08
C LEU A 250 -15.36 0.98 18.13
N GLU A 251 -15.19 1.78 19.20
CA GLU A 251 -16.23 2.05 20.18
C GLU A 251 -17.28 3.04 19.66
N GLU A 252 -16.85 4.10 18.95
CA GLU A 252 -17.72 5.12 18.38
C GLU A 252 -18.61 4.58 17.23
N THR A 253 -18.16 3.53 16.52
CA THR A 253 -18.87 2.96 15.36
C THR A 253 -19.64 1.66 15.64
N ARG A 254 -19.80 1.27 16.91
CA ARG A 254 -20.69 0.18 17.35
C ARG A 254 -22.13 0.63 17.51
#